data_AF-A0AAD2HV30-F1
#
_entry.id   AF-A0AAD2HV30-F1
#
_cell.length_a   1.000
_cell.length_b   1.000
_cell.length_c   1.000
_cell.angle_alpha   90.00
_cell.angle_beta   90.00
_cell.angle_gamma   90.00
#
_symmetry.space_group_name_H-M   'P 1'
#
loop_
_entity.id
_entity.type
_entity.pdbx_description
1 polymer ?
#
loop_
_entity_poly.entity_id
_entity_poly.type
_entity_poly.pdbx_seq_one_letter_code
_entity_poly.pdbx_strand_id
1 'polypeptide(L)'
;MSSWVLSWAATALLLLSFLNELGFVAAYPGPCSVLSSDQLQSIPGWAALQSAVEEGYGTEPYKVVTNDYLYPDKPASMCGAVAQGWVWFEYHAKTQGHYKWSFEIEKVLPEIEDRTLPDVTRTSFPAKLRRGADFSDL
;
A
#
# COMPACT_ATOMS: atom_id res chain seq x y z
N MET A 1 -38.99 44.90 -48.84
CA MET A 1 -39.39 43.69 -48.08
C MET A 1 -38.19 43.27 -47.25
N SER A 2 -38.37 43.23 -45.92
CA SER A 2 -37.62 42.52 -44.86
C SER A 2 -36.07 42.56 -44.87
N SER A 3 -35.39 43.23 -43.92
CA SER A 3 -35.02 42.77 -42.54
C SER A 3 -34.09 41.53 -42.58
N TRP A 4 -32.95 41.37 -41.89
CA TRP A 4 -32.47 41.70 -40.52
C TRP A 4 -30.91 41.58 -40.52
N VAL A 5 -30.09 42.52 -40.01
CA VAL A 5 -29.53 42.65 -38.64
C VAL A 5 -28.78 41.42 -38.08
N LEU A 6 -27.43 41.59 -37.91
CA LEU A 6 -26.46 41.05 -36.91
C LEU A 6 -26.45 39.52 -36.63
N SER A 7 -25.34 38.84 -36.39
CA SER A 7 -24.38 39.12 -35.32
C SER A 7 -23.21 38.12 -35.40
N TRP A 8 -21.98 38.62 -35.20
CA TRP A 8 -20.79 37.82 -35.03
C TRP A 8 -20.77 37.27 -33.61
N ALA A 9 -21.11 35.99 -33.40
CA ALA A 9 -20.82 35.26 -32.17
C ALA A 9 -21.11 33.76 -32.36
N ALA A 10 -20.32 33.07 -33.20
CA ALA A 10 -20.18 31.62 -33.10
C ALA A 10 -18.86 31.34 -32.37
N THR A 11 -18.82 31.83 -31.13
CA THR A 11 -17.77 31.63 -30.16
C THR A 11 -17.74 30.15 -29.79
N ALA A 12 -16.61 29.50 -30.06
CA ALA A 12 -16.02 28.38 -29.32
C ALA A 12 -16.99 27.53 -28.47
N LEU A 13 -17.55 26.47 -29.06
CA LEU A 13 -18.29 25.43 -28.32
C LEU A 13 -18.00 24.05 -28.94
N LEU A 14 -16.73 23.69 -29.00
CA LEU A 14 -16.26 22.33 -29.31
C LEU A 14 -15.04 21.98 -28.45
N LEU A 15 -15.14 22.10 -27.12
CA LEU A 15 -14.12 21.61 -26.19
C LEU A 15 -14.69 21.40 -24.77
N LEU A 16 -15.79 20.67 -24.63
CA LEU A 16 -16.33 20.25 -23.32
C LEU A 16 -16.72 18.77 -23.30
N SER A 17 -15.86 17.90 -23.83
CA SER A 17 -15.98 16.44 -23.63
C SER A 17 -14.81 15.85 -22.83
N PHE A 18 -14.01 16.68 -22.15
CA PHE A 18 -12.82 16.26 -21.38
C PHE A 18 -12.92 16.59 -19.89
N LEU A 19 -14.03 16.24 -19.25
CA LEU A 19 -14.13 16.23 -17.78
C LEU A 19 -14.87 14.97 -17.32
N ASN A 20 -14.28 13.81 -17.59
CA ASN A 20 -14.56 12.59 -16.84
C ASN A 20 -13.30 12.15 -16.08
N GLU A 21 -12.62 13.13 -15.52
CA GLU A 21 -11.41 13.02 -14.73
C GLU A 21 -11.76 13.41 -13.29
N LEU A 22 -11.32 12.56 -12.36
CA LEU A 22 -11.18 12.81 -10.92
C LEU A 22 -12.45 12.77 -10.07
N GLY A 23 -13.10 11.61 -10.06
CA GLY A 23 -13.68 11.08 -8.82
C GLY A 23 -12.58 10.62 -7.85
N PHE A 24 -11.60 11.48 -7.52
CA PHE A 24 -10.73 11.25 -6.38
C PHE A 24 -11.57 11.52 -5.14
N VAL A 25 -12.17 10.46 -4.59
CA VAL A 25 -12.60 10.46 -3.20
C VAL A 25 -11.32 10.70 -2.40
N ALA A 26 -11.14 11.92 -1.91
CA ALA A 26 -10.12 12.19 -0.91
C ALA A 26 -10.49 11.32 0.30
N ALA A 27 -9.81 10.17 0.42
CA ALA A 27 -9.84 9.39 1.63
C ALA A 27 -9.29 10.30 2.74
N TYR A 28 -10.20 10.91 3.51
CA TYR A 28 -9.80 11.55 4.75
C TYR A 28 -9.06 10.48 5.54
N PRO A 29 -7.79 10.71 5.95
CA PRO A 29 -7.08 9.74 6.75
C PRO A 29 -7.85 9.66 8.06
N GLY A 30 -8.70 8.64 8.17
CA GLY A 30 -9.33 8.29 9.42
C GLY A 30 -8.25 8.08 10.49
N PRO A 31 -8.63 8.04 11.77
CA PRO A 31 -7.68 7.79 12.84
C PRO A 31 -6.86 6.55 12.50
N CYS A 32 -5.54 6.71 12.45
CA CYS A 32 -4.63 5.63 12.12
C CYS A 32 -4.70 4.56 13.20
N SER A 33 -4.74 3.30 12.79
CA SER A 33 -4.60 2.15 13.68
C SER A 33 -3.23 1.52 13.54
N VAL A 34 -2.84 0.73 14.53
CA VAL A 34 -1.62 -0.09 14.49
C VAL A 34 -1.78 -1.14 13.38
N LEU A 35 -0.78 -1.26 12.51
CA LEU A 35 -0.76 -2.29 11.47
C LEU A 35 -0.24 -3.61 12.04
N SER A 36 -0.99 -4.70 11.90
CA SER A 36 -0.50 -6.05 12.22
C SER A 36 0.28 -6.67 11.06
N SER A 37 1.11 -7.68 11.35
CA SER A 37 1.81 -8.46 10.32
C SER A 37 0.85 -9.11 9.33
N ASP A 38 -0.30 -9.61 9.81
CA ASP A 38 -1.29 -10.31 8.98
C ASP A 38 -2.02 -9.35 8.06
N GLN A 39 -2.33 -8.14 8.55
CA GLN A 39 -2.89 -7.07 7.73
C GLN A 39 -1.90 -6.63 6.66
N LEU A 40 -0.63 -6.47 7.02
CA LEU A 40 0.42 -6.13 6.05
C LEU A 40 0.57 -7.22 4.98
N GLN A 41 0.52 -8.50 5.36
CA GLN A 41 0.58 -9.62 4.42
C GLN A 41 -0.65 -9.75 3.52
N SER A 42 -1.70 -8.98 3.80
CA SER A 42 -2.95 -8.97 3.04
C SER A 42 -3.07 -7.80 2.06
N ILE A 43 -2.09 -6.89 1.99
CA ILE A 43 -2.10 -5.79 1.01
C ILE A 43 -1.73 -6.32 -0.40
N PRO A 44 -2.22 -5.70 -1.48
CA PRO A 44 -1.91 -6.12 -2.84
C PRO A 44 -0.40 -6.15 -3.15
N GLY A 45 0.35 -5.18 -2.63
CA GLY A 45 1.80 -5.06 -2.81
C GLY A 45 2.65 -5.98 -1.95
N TRP A 46 2.07 -6.91 -1.17
CA TRP A 46 2.84 -7.77 -0.26
C TRP A 46 3.95 -8.54 -0.98
N ALA A 47 3.66 -9.11 -2.16
CA ALA A 47 4.64 -9.86 -2.93
C ALA A 47 5.85 -8.99 -3.33
N ALA A 48 5.66 -7.70 -3.62
CA ALA A 48 6.76 -6.80 -3.95
C ALA A 48 7.63 -6.46 -2.72
N LEU A 49 7.04 -6.37 -1.52
CA LEU A 49 7.81 -6.28 -0.28
C LEU A 49 8.65 -7.55 -0.05
N GLN A 50 8.09 -8.73 -0.33
CA GLN A 50 8.82 -9.99 -0.24
C GLN A 50 10.00 -10.04 -1.23
N SER A 51 9.78 -9.68 -2.49
CA SER A 51 10.86 -9.60 -3.47
C SER A 51 11.95 -8.62 -3.05
N ALA A 52 11.58 -7.45 -2.53
CA ALA A 52 12.55 -6.44 -2.09
C ALA A 52 13.45 -6.94 -0.94
N VAL A 53 12.89 -7.69 0.02
CA VAL A 53 13.68 -8.28 1.13
C VAL A 53 14.54 -9.45 0.65
N GLU A 54 14.02 -10.28 -0.25
CA GLU A 54 14.74 -11.44 -0.80
C GLU A 54 15.90 -11.02 -1.71
N GLU A 55 15.71 -10.01 -2.55
CA GLU A 55 16.75 -9.42 -3.39
C GLU A 55 17.79 -8.64 -2.55
N GLY A 56 17.33 -7.92 -1.53
CA GLY A 56 18.19 -7.10 -0.69
C GLY A 56 19.05 -7.92 0.27
N TYR A 57 18.47 -8.96 0.88
CA TYR A 57 19.09 -9.66 2.02
C TYR A 57 19.23 -11.16 1.80
N GLY A 58 18.30 -11.80 1.11
CA GLY A 58 18.36 -13.22 0.76
C GLY A 58 17.05 -13.95 1.03
N THR A 59 16.98 -15.19 0.56
CA THR A 59 15.75 -16.01 0.54
C THR A 59 15.58 -16.89 1.77
N GLU A 60 16.40 -16.70 2.81
CA GLU A 60 16.27 -17.45 4.06
C GLU A 60 14.92 -17.14 4.73
N PRO A 61 14.29 -18.11 5.41
CA PRO A 61 13.03 -17.87 6.11
C PRO A 61 13.16 -16.74 7.13
N TYR A 62 12.18 -15.85 7.13
CA TYR A 62 12.09 -14.72 8.04
C TYR A 62 10.70 -14.60 8.68
N LYS A 63 10.68 -14.02 9.86
CA LYS A 63 9.47 -13.56 10.55
C LYS A 63 9.21 -12.10 10.23
N VAL A 64 7.99 -11.79 9.81
CA VAL A 64 7.52 -10.42 9.58
C VAL A 64 7.09 -9.81 10.91
N VAL A 65 7.68 -8.69 11.27
CA VAL A 65 7.39 -7.99 12.53
C VAL A 65 6.98 -6.55 12.21
N THR A 66 5.85 -6.14 12.79
CA THR A 66 5.35 -4.76 12.76
C THR A 66 5.34 -4.22 14.18
N ASN A 67 5.61 -2.92 14.34
CA ASN A 67 5.56 -2.24 15.64
C ASN A 67 6.41 -2.92 16.72
N ASP A 68 7.66 -3.25 16.37
CA ASP A 68 8.63 -3.85 17.29
C ASP A 68 8.92 -2.88 18.45
N TYR A 69 8.80 -3.36 19.69
CA TYR A 69 9.01 -2.56 20.91
C TYR A 69 10.45 -2.03 21.04
N LEU A 70 11.41 -2.64 20.36
CA LEU A 70 12.79 -2.16 20.31
C LEU A 70 12.95 -0.91 19.43
N TYR A 71 11.99 -0.62 18.55
CA TYR A 71 12.01 0.49 17.60
C TYR A 71 10.72 1.31 17.62
N PRO A 72 10.38 1.93 18.77
CA PRO A 72 9.11 2.65 18.94
C PRO A 72 8.99 3.92 18.07
N ASP A 73 10.10 4.45 17.58
CA ASP A 73 10.17 5.59 16.65
C ASP A 73 9.90 5.19 15.18
N LYS A 74 9.77 3.88 14.91
CA LYS A 74 9.54 3.31 13.57
C LYS A 74 8.28 2.43 13.56
N PRO A 75 7.10 3.01 13.81
CA PRO A 75 5.86 2.25 13.83
C PRO A 75 5.41 1.87 12.41
N ALA A 76 4.53 0.87 12.34
CA ALA A 76 3.73 0.56 11.16
C ALA A 76 2.26 0.85 11.47
N SER A 77 1.60 1.58 10.59
CA SER A 77 0.21 2.00 10.80
C SER A 77 -0.64 1.81 9.56
N MET A 78 -1.95 1.77 9.79
CA MET A 78 -2.98 1.73 8.76
C MET A 78 -3.83 2.99 8.90
N CYS A 79 -3.79 3.87 7.90
CA CYS A 79 -4.55 5.12 7.89
C CYS A 79 -5.50 5.12 6.70
N GLY A 80 -6.82 5.13 6.94
CA GLY A 80 -7.80 5.09 5.84
C GLY A 80 -7.63 3.86 4.92
N ALA A 81 -7.33 2.69 5.50
CA ALA A 81 -7.00 1.45 4.80
C ALA A 81 -5.69 1.44 4.00
N VAL A 82 -4.85 2.46 4.12
CA VAL A 82 -3.52 2.53 3.51
C VAL A 82 -2.44 2.19 4.52
N ALA A 83 -1.62 1.18 4.21
CA ALA A 83 -0.46 0.78 5.01
C ALA A 83 0.70 1.76 4.84
N GLN A 84 1.37 2.08 5.94
CA GLN A 84 2.49 3.03 5.99
C GLN A 84 3.42 2.76 7.17
N GLY A 85 4.64 3.26 7.10
CA GLY A 85 5.67 3.12 8.14
C GLY A 85 6.63 1.96 7.92
N TRP A 86 7.14 1.38 9.02
CA TRP A 86 8.28 0.46 8.96
C TRP A 86 7.90 -0.99 9.24
N VAL A 87 8.32 -1.89 8.34
CA VAL A 87 8.23 -3.34 8.54
C VAL A 87 9.62 -3.91 8.78
N TRP A 88 9.69 -4.88 9.69
CA TRP A 88 10.91 -5.59 10.06
C TRP A 88 10.84 -7.05 9.62
N PHE A 89 11.98 -7.57 9.16
CA PHE A 89 12.17 -8.95 8.73
C PHE A 89 13.24 -9.58 9.60
N GLU A 90 12.85 -10.51 10.46
CA GLU A 90 13.71 -11.16 11.44
C GLU A 90 14.07 -12.58 10.98
N TYR A 91 15.36 -12.82 10.79
CA TYR A 91 15.92 -14.08 10.32
C TYR A 91 16.40 -14.94 11.49
N HIS A 92 16.33 -16.26 11.32
CA HIS A 92 16.88 -17.19 12.31
C HIS A 92 18.42 -17.12 12.38
N ALA A 93 19.06 -17.03 11.22
CA ALA A 93 20.51 -16.87 11.08
C ALA A 93 20.86 -15.45 10.65
N LYS A 94 22.12 -15.05 10.86
CA LYS A 94 22.59 -13.75 10.38
C LYS A 94 22.61 -13.73 8.86
N THR A 95 21.88 -12.77 8.31
CA THR A 95 21.84 -12.46 6.89
C THR A 95 22.60 -11.14 6.69
N GLN A 96 23.70 -11.18 5.94
CA GLN A 96 24.59 -10.03 5.75
C GLN A 96 25.05 -9.38 7.08
N GLY A 97 25.32 -10.19 8.10
CA GLY A 97 25.83 -9.73 9.40
C GLY A 97 24.77 -9.33 10.43
N HIS A 98 23.49 -9.27 10.05
CA HIS A 98 22.39 -8.85 10.92
C HIS A 98 21.29 -9.91 11.00
N TYR A 99 20.57 -9.97 12.12
CA TYR A 99 19.38 -10.83 12.27
C TYR A 99 18.10 -10.15 11.80
N LYS A 100 18.13 -8.82 11.62
CA LYS A 100 16.94 -8.03 11.41
C LYS A 100 17.22 -6.92 10.42
N TRP A 101 16.35 -6.81 9.43
CA TRP A 101 16.37 -5.78 8.40
C TRP A 101 15.01 -5.10 8.32
N SER A 102 14.98 -3.86 7.86
CA SER A 102 13.74 -3.09 7.77
C SER A 102 13.58 -2.41 6.43
N PHE A 103 12.33 -2.25 6.02
CA PHE A 103 11.94 -1.36 4.95
C PHE A 103 10.85 -0.39 5.39
N GLU A 104 10.87 0.79 4.79
CA GLU A 104 9.75 1.72 4.81
C GLU A 104 8.79 1.30 3.70
N ILE A 105 7.54 1.03 4.06
CA ILE A 105 6.53 0.44 3.17
C ILE A 105 6.32 1.33 1.95
N GLU A 106 6.26 2.64 2.15
CA GLU A 106 6.01 3.67 1.14
C GLU A 106 7.18 3.81 0.16
N LYS A 107 8.38 3.43 0.58
CA LYS A 107 9.56 3.49 -0.27
C LYS A 107 9.62 2.30 -1.22
N VAL A 108 9.16 1.13 -0.77
CA VAL A 108 9.12 -0.09 -1.59
C VAL A 108 7.85 -0.12 -2.46
N LEU A 109 6.72 0.33 -1.91
CA LEU A 109 5.42 0.39 -2.56
C LEU A 109 5.00 1.86 -2.72
N PRO A 110 5.53 2.59 -3.72
CA PRO A 110 5.21 4.00 -3.90
C PRO A 110 3.73 4.21 -4.22
N GLU A 111 3.14 3.31 -5.01
CA GLU A 111 1.74 3.37 -5.40
C GLU A 111 0.82 3.12 -4.19
N ILE A 112 -0.19 3.98 -4.03
CA ILE A 112 -1.10 3.90 -2.89
C ILE A 112 -1.99 2.66 -2.96
N GLU A 113 -2.31 2.22 -4.18
CA GLU A 113 -3.16 1.06 -4.48
C GLU A 113 -2.54 -0.23 -3.96
N ASP A 114 -1.21 -0.36 -4.07
CA ASP A 114 -0.44 -1.51 -3.57
C ASP A 114 -0.42 -1.59 -2.04
N ARG A 115 -0.65 -0.47 -1.38
CA ARG A 115 -0.69 -0.34 0.09
C ARG A 115 -2.10 -0.30 0.65
N THR A 116 -3.12 -0.30 -0.20
CA THR A 116 -4.52 -0.18 0.22
C THR A 116 -5.14 -1.56 0.39
N LEU A 117 -5.63 -1.87 1.59
CA LEU A 117 -6.40 -3.09 1.79
C LEU A 117 -7.65 -3.06 0.90
N PRO A 118 -7.98 -4.17 0.20
CA PRO A 118 -9.24 -4.25 -0.51
C PRO A 118 -10.39 -4.14 0.48
N ASP A 119 -11.45 -3.43 0.10
CA ASP A 119 -12.68 -3.38 0.87
C ASP A 119 -13.22 -4.80 1.06
N VAL A 120 -13.24 -5.26 2.31
CA VAL A 120 -13.61 -6.61 2.72
C VAL A 120 -15.05 -6.96 2.29
N THR A 121 -15.86 -5.96 1.92
CA THR A 121 -17.19 -6.19 1.34
C THR A 121 -17.18 -6.77 -0.09
N ARG A 122 -16.02 -6.87 -0.77
CA ARG A 122 -15.94 -7.38 -2.16
C ARG A 122 -15.08 -8.64 -2.36
N THR A 123 -14.19 -8.97 -1.45
CA THR A 123 -13.30 -10.13 -1.61
C THR A 123 -13.42 -11.05 -0.42
N SER A 124 -14.09 -12.19 -0.62
CA SER A 124 -13.89 -13.39 0.18
C SER A 124 -12.39 -13.70 0.18
N PHE A 125 -11.69 -13.32 1.25
CA PHE A 125 -10.27 -13.67 1.44
C PHE A 125 -10.14 -15.19 1.27
N PRO A 126 -9.32 -15.70 0.33
CA PRO A 126 -9.02 -17.12 0.32
C PRO A 126 -8.32 -17.42 1.65
N ALA A 127 -8.94 -18.31 2.43
CA ALA A 127 -8.36 -18.85 3.63
C ALA A 127 -6.94 -19.33 3.30
N LYS A 128 -5.96 -18.82 4.07
CA LYS A 128 -4.57 -19.28 4.11
C LYS A 128 -3.68 -18.78 2.96
N LEU A 129 -3.37 -17.48 2.97
CA LEU A 129 -2.06 -17.03 2.48
C LEU A 129 -0.99 -17.73 3.34
N ARG A 130 0.07 -18.23 2.68
CA ARG A 130 1.06 -19.16 3.23
C ARG A 130 1.41 -18.81 4.68
N ARG A 131 1.25 -19.82 5.55
CA ARG A 131 1.73 -19.87 6.93
C ARG A 131 3.08 -19.16 6.99
N GLY A 132 3.12 -17.94 7.54
CA GLY A 132 4.37 -17.37 8.00
C GLY A 132 4.99 -18.44 8.89
N ALA A 133 6.25 -18.81 8.63
CA ALA A 133 6.95 -19.71 9.51
C ALA A 133 7.03 -19.01 10.88
N ASP A 134 6.11 -19.38 11.78
CA ASP A 134 6.34 -19.13 13.18
C ASP A 134 7.57 -19.97 13.57
N PHE A 135 8.43 -19.43 14.43
CA PHE A 135 9.62 -20.17 14.86
C PHE A 135 9.27 -21.50 15.54
N SER A 136 8.02 -21.66 15.97
CA SER A 136 7.43 -22.90 16.49
C SER A 136 7.23 -24.00 15.44
N ASP A 137 7.28 -23.66 14.14
CA ASP A 137 7.05 -24.58 13.01
C ASP A 137 8.35 -25.05 12.31
N LEU A 138 9.53 -24.64 12.82
CA LEU A 138 10.87 -25.02 12.32
C LEU A 138 11.60 -25.96 13.29
#